data_AF-A0A345Y7R1-F1
#
_entry.id   AF-A0A345Y7R1-F1
#
_cell.length_a   1.000
_cell.length_b   1.000
_cell.length_c   1.000
_cell.angle_alpha   90.00
_cell.angle_beta   90.00
_cell.angle_gamma   90.00
#
_symmetry.space_group_name_H-M   'P 1'
#
loop_
_entity.id
_entity.type
_entity.pdbx_description
1 polymer ?
#
loop_
_entity_poly.entity_id
_entity_poly.type
_entity_poly.pdbx_seq_one_letter_code
_entity_poly.pdbx_strand_id
1 'polypeptide(L)'
;MYQVHATIWNAIARTQTLSNPSLRQLFAMDQDALTQALDAQAQALEASGVPNRVIVAYQTMAPLLAESEAISAYIVQTDNWSLRQALPEVLSAEEAVAIANLDRPMSSSEQRRLLDLLLPLTPPSWLDD
;
A
#
# COMPACT_ATOMS: atom_id res chain seq x y z
N MET A 1 12.84 -2.78 3.36
CA MET A 1 11.63 -2.07 3.83
C MET A 1 11.48 -0.77 3.05
N TYR A 2 10.51 -0.73 2.15
CA TYR A 2 10.16 0.44 1.36
C TYR A 2 9.39 1.45 2.22
N GLN A 3 10.07 2.06 3.20
CA GLN A 3 9.50 3.22 3.90
C GLN A 3 9.66 4.43 3.00
N VAL A 4 8.64 4.66 2.18
CA VAL A 4 8.53 5.88 1.41
C VAL A 4 8.20 7.01 2.38
N HIS A 5 9.05 8.03 2.36
CA HIS A 5 8.97 9.17 3.25
C HIS A 5 7.62 9.88 3.08
N ALA A 6 7.01 10.35 4.18
CA ALA A 6 5.70 11.02 4.15
C ALA A 6 5.63 12.16 3.10
N THR A 7 6.77 12.81 2.82
CA THR A 7 6.88 13.84 1.79
C THR A 7 6.48 13.38 0.39
N ILE A 8 6.76 12.13 0.00
CA ILE A 8 6.37 11.60 -1.31
C ILE A 8 4.87 11.28 -1.31
N TRP A 9 4.34 10.68 -0.24
CA TRP A 9 2.90 10.45 -0.11
C TRP A 9 2.11 11.75 -0.14
N ASN A 10 2.59 12.78 0.56
CA ASN A 10 1.99 14.12 0.55
C ASN A 10 2.02 14.73 -0.86
N ALA A 11 3.11 14.56 -1.59
CA ALA A 11 3.23 15.08 -2.96
C ALA A 11 2.22 14.41 -3.90
N ILE A 12 2.05 13.08 -3.78
CA ILE A 12 1.04 12.33 -4.53
C ILE A 12 -0.37 12.83 -4.17
N ALA A 13 -0.72 12.92 -2.88
CA ALA A 13 -2.03 13.39 -2.44
C ALA A 13 -2.36 14.83 -2.86
N ARG A 14 -1.36 15.69 -3.06
CA ARG A 14 -1.54 17.08 -3.50
C ARG A 14 -1.69 17.24 -5.00
N THR A 15 -1.10 16.33 -5.78
CA THR A 15 -1.00 16.46 -7.24
C THR A 15 -1.92 15.51 -7.99
N GLN A 16 -2.28 14.39 -7.37
CA GLN A 16 -3.08 13.32 -7.99
C GLN A 16 -4.44 13.19 -7.30
N THR A 17 -5.39 12.60 -8.03
CA THR A 17 -6.68 12.21 -7.46
C THR A 17 -6.56 10.80 -6.89
N LEU A 18 -6.64 10.69 -5.57
CA LEU A 18 -6.64 9.41 -4.86
C LEU A 18 -8.06 8.82 -4.82
N SER A 19 -8.18 7.54 -5.11
CA SER A 19 -9.46 6.83 -5.23
C SER A 19 -10.04 6.43 -3.87
N ASN A 20 -9.18 6.11 -2.89
CA ASN A 20 -9.58 5.65 -1.56
C ASN A 20 -9.55 6.82 -0.54
N PRO A 21 -10.70 7.19 0.05
CA PRO A 21 -10.77 8.30 1.01
C PRO A 21 -9.89 8.12 2.25
N SER A 22 -9.79 6.89 2.77
CA SER A 22 -8.98 6.59 3.96
C SER A 22 -7.48 6.72 3.65
N LEU A 23 -7.03 6.26 2.48
CA LEU A 23 -5.64 6.42 2.05
C LEU A 23 -5.33 7.87 1.70
N ARG A 24 -6.28 8.64 1.17
CA ARG A 24 -6.12 10.07 0.95
C ARG A 24 -5.79 10.82 2.25
N GLN A 25 -6.48 10.48 3.33
CA GLN A 25 -6.19 11.07 4.64
C GLN A 25 -4.79 10.66 5.10
N LEU A 26 -4.44 9.38 4.98
CA LEU A 26 -3.12 8.85 5.36
C LEU A 26 -1.99 9.51 4.55
N PHE A 27 -2.15 9.68 3.24
CA PHE A 27 -1.14 10.27 2.37
C PHE A 27 -0.96 11.77 2.62
N ALA A 28 -1.91 12.44 3.25
CA ALA A 28 -1.82 13.87 3.58
C ALA A 28 -1.19 14.15 4.96
N MET A 29 -0.94 13.12 5.76
CA MET A 29 -0.34 13.24 7.10
C MET A 29 1.15 13.57 7.02
N ASP A 30 1.64 14.35 7.99
CA ASP A 30 3.08 14.46 8.22
C ASP A 30 3.66 13.14 8.75
N GLN A 31 4.99 13.07 8.91
CA GLN A 31 5.66 11.83 9.28
C GLN A 31 5.25 11.32 10.67
N ASP A 32 5.00 12.21 11.64
CA ASP A 32 4.62 11.82 13.01
C ASP A 32 3.19 11.30 13.04
N ALA A 33 2.26 12.00 12.40
CA ALA A 33 0.87 11.59 12.28
C ALA A 33 0.72 10.29 11.46
N LEU A 34 1.51 10.15 10.39
CA LEU A 34 1.56 8.92 9.60
C LEU A 34 2.02 7.73 10.44
N THR A 35 3.10 7.89 11.20
CA THR A 35 3.59 6.83 12.10
C THR A 35 2.53 6.45 13.13
N GLN A 36 1.89 7.43 13.78
CA GLN A 36 0.82 7.15 14.76
C GLN A 36 -0.39 6.44 14.14
N ALA A 37 -0.79 6.82 12.92
CA ALA A 37 -1.89 6.19 12.21
C ALA A 37 -1.57 4.73 11.83
N LEU A 38 -0.34 4.46 11.37
CA LEU A 38 0.13 3.10 11.08
C LEU A 38 0.22 2.26 12.36
N ASP A 39 0.70 2.82 13.47
CA ASP A 39 0.75 2.12 14.76
C ASP A 39 -0.66 1.78 15.27
N ALA A 40 -1.60 2.72 15.18
CA ALA A 40 -2.99 2.48 15.57
C ALA A 40 -3.65 1.39 14.70
N GLN A 41 -3.39 1.42 13.39
CA GLN A 41 -3.85 0.36 12.48
C GLN A 41 -3.23 -1.00 12.82
N ALA A 42 -1.93 -1.03 13.12
CA ALA A 42 -1.24 -2.24 13.53
C ALA A 42 -1.86 -2.82 14.80
N GLN A 43 -2.05 -2.02 15.85
CA GLN A 43 -2.68 -2.45 17.10
C GLN A 43 -4.09 -3.02 16.88
N ALA A 44 -4.90 -2.39 16.03
CA ALA A 44 -6.23 -2.89 15.72
C ALA A 44 -6.20 -4.25 15.00
N LEU A 45 -5.28 -4.42 14.05
CA LEU A 45 -5.09 -5.69 13.33
C LEU A 45 -4.53 -6.78 14.25
N GLU A 46 -3.57 -6.47 15.11
CA GLU A 46 -3.03 -7.39 16.12
C GLU A 46 -4.12 -7.86 17.08
N ALA A 47 -4.97 -6.95 17.56
CA ALA A 47 -6.11 -7.28 18.41
C ALA A 47 -7.12 -8.21 17.71
N SER A 48 -7.18 -8.19 16.37
CA SER A 48 -7.98 -9.11 15.56
C SER A 48 -7.27 -10.44 15.23
N GLY A 49 -6.09 -10.68 15.81
CA GLY A 49 -5.30 -11.90 15.62
C GLY A 49 -4.49 -11.94 14.33
N VAL A 50 -4.29 -10.81 13.66
CA VAL A 50 -3.44 -10.75 12.46
C VAL A 50 -1.97 -10.78 12.88
N PRO A 51 -1.15 -11.69 12.33
CA PRO A 51 0.28 -11.73 12.65
C PRO A 51 0.98 -10.44 12.22
N ASN A 52 1.90 -9.92 13.04
CA ASN A 52 2.68 -8.70 12.74
C ASN A 52 3.34 -8.73 11.33
N ARG A 53 3.80 -9.90 10.90
CA ARG A 53 4.35 -10.10 9.54
C ARG A 53 3.35 -9.71 8.44
N VAL A 54 2.09 -10.11 8.58
CA VAL A 54 1.00 -9.79 7.66
C VAL A 54 0.62 -8.31 7.75
N ILE A 55 0.67 -7.73 8.96
CA ILE A 55 0.38 -6.30 9.18
C ILE A 55 1.37 -5.41 8.43
N VAL A 56 2.67 -5.66 8.57
CA VAL A 56 3.71 -4.89 7.87
C VAL A 56 3.57 -5.05 6.36
N ALA A 57 3.29 -6.26 5.88
CA ALA A 57 3.05 -6.51 4.46
C ALA A 57 1.82 -5.74 3.96
N TYR A 58 0.72 -5.76 4.72
CA TYR A 58 -0.50 -5.03 4.40
C TYR A 58 -0.26 -3.52 4.34
N GLN A 59 0.39 -2.94 5.34
CA GLN A 59 0.72 -1.51 5.38
C GLN A 59 1.61 -1.06 4.22
N THR A 60 2.44 -1.95 3.70
CA THR A 60 3.31 -1.65 2.55
C THR A 60 2.56 -1.80 1.23
N MET A 61 1.77 -2.86 1.06
CA MET A 61 1.13 -3.19 -0.21
C MET A 61 -0.20 -2.48 -0.44
N ALA A 62 -0.97 -2.22 0.62
CA ALA A 62 -2.30 -1.61 0.50
C ALA A 62 -2.28 -0.24 -0.22
N PRO A 63 -1.36 0.70 0.10
CA PRO A 63 -1.21 1.93 -0.66
C PRO A 63 -0.87 1.71 -2.14
N LEU A 64 0.03 0.77 -2.42
CA LEU A 64 0.51 0.49 -3.77
C LEU A 64 -0.58 -0.10 -4.66
N LEU A 65 -1.40 -0.98 -4.09
CA LEU A 65 -2.51 -1.63 -4.79
C LEU A 65 -3.68 -0.65 -5.03
N ALA A 66 -4.11 0.04 -3.97
CA ALA A 66 -5.33 0.85 -4.02
C ALA A 66 -5.15 2.16 -4.82
N GLU A 67 -3.92 2.68 -4.89
CA GLU A 67 -3.61 3.97 -5.52
C GLU A 67 -2.58 3.83 -6.63
N SER A 68 -2.50 2.65 -7.27
CA SER A 68 -1.53 2.33 -8.32
C SER A 68 -1.55 3.35 -9.45
N GLU A 69 -2.73 3.74 -9.92
CA GLU A 69 -2.92 4.75 -10.98
C GLU A 69 -2.38 6.12 -10.57
N ALA A 70 -2.71 6.60 -9.37
CA ALA A 70 -2.24 7.88 -8.87
C ALA A 70 -0.71 7.88 -8.68
N ILE A 71 -0.16 6.80 -8.15
CA ILE A 71 1.29 6.64 -7.98
C ILE A 71 1.98 6.65 -9.35
N SER A 72 1.48 5.88 -10.31
CA SER A 72 2.01 5.82 -11.68
C SER A 72 1.94 7.20 -12.37
N ALA A 73 0.81 7.91 -12.25
CA ALA A 73 0.62 9.24 -12.80
C ALA A 73 1.61 10.26 -12.20
N TYR A 74 1.85 10.21 -10.88
CA TYR A 74 2.83 11.07 -10.22
C TYR A 74 4.26 10.82 -10.72
N ILE A 75 4.65 9.55 -10.88
CA ILE A 75 6.00 9.18 -11.36
C ILE A 75 6.21 9.69 -12.78
N VAL A 76 5.21 9.50 -13.66
CA VAL A 76 5.26 9.98 -15.05
C VAL A 76 5.31 11.51 -15.10
N GLN A 77 4.47 12.19 -14.32
CA GLN A 77 4.42 13.65 -14.29
C GLN A 77 5.74 14.28 -13.82
N THR A 78 6.40 13.66 -12.85
CA THR A 78 7.66 14.17 -12.26
C THR A 78 8.91 13.66 -12.96
N ASP A 79 8.76 12.78 -13.96
CA ASP A 79 9.84 12.03 -14.63
C ASP A 79 10.80 11.32 -13.65
N ASN A 80 10.31 11.00 -12.45
CA ASN A 80 11.12 10.42 -11.38
C ASN A 80 10.99 8.90 -11.33
N TRP A 81 11.46 8.25 -12.40
CA TRP A 81 11.39 6.80 -12.56
C TRP A 81 12.11 6.00 -11.46
N SER A 82 13.07 6.63 -10.76
CA SER A 82 13.77 6.00 -9.62
C SER A 82 12.80 5.59 -8.50
N LEU A 83 11.66 6.27 -8.38
CA LEU A 83 10.63 5.95 -7.40
C LEU A 83 10.01 4.56 -7.61
N ARG A 84 10.03 3.99 -8.83
CA ARG A 84 9.52 2.63 -9.09
C ARG A 84 10.25 1.55 -8.30
N GLN A 85 11.47 1.81 -7.85
CA GLN A 85 12.19 0.90 -6.97
C GLN A 85 11.52 0.79 -5.59
N ALA A 86 10.94 1.89 -5.09
CA ALA A 86 10.28 1.94 -3.79
C ALA A 86 8.75 1.87 -3.87
N LEU A 87 8.19 2.22 -5.02
CA LEU A 87 6.77 2.24 -5.36
C LEU A 87 6.55 1.38 -6.61
N PRO A 88 6.75 0.05 -6.51
CA PRO A 88 6.49 -0.83 -7.63
C PRO A 88 5.01 -0.71 -8.03
N GLU A 89 4.74 -0.93 -9.32
CA GLU A 89 3.37 -1.04 -9.80
C GLU A 89 2.78 -2.36 -9.31
N VAL A 90 1.60 -2.29 -8.70
CA VAL A 90 0.89 -3.46 -8.17
C VAL A 90 -0.54 -3.38 -8.64
N LEU A 91 -0.96 -4.33 -9.47
CA LEU A 91 -2.24 -4.29 -10.17
C LEU A 91 -3.26 -5.30 -9.63
N SER A 92 -2.81 -6.28 -8.83
CA SER A 92 -3.68 -7.28 -8.21
C SER A 92 -3.28 -7.60 -6.77
N ALA A 93 -4.24 -8.10 -6.00
CA ALA A 93 -4.00 -8.54 -4.63
C ALA A 93 -3.06 -9.76 -4.58
N GLU A 94 -3.13 -10.64 -5.58
CA GLU A 94 -2.24 -11.78 -5.74
C GLU A 94 -0.80 -11.34 -6.01
N GLU A 95 -0.60 -10.36 -6.90
CA GLU A 95 0.71 -9.78 -7.17
C GLU A 95 1.28 -9.11 -5.91
N ALA A 96 0.46 -8.34 -5.19
CA ALA A 96 0.83 -7.73 -3.93
C ALA A 96 1.33 -8.77 -2.90
N VAL A 97 0.62 -9.90 -2.77
CA VAL A 97 1.03 -11.00 -1.89
C VAL A 97 2.33 -11.63 -2.36
N ALA A 98 2.50 -11.84 -3.67
CA ALA A 98 3.72 -12.40 -4.23
C ALA A 98 4.94 -11.50 -3.96
N ILE A 99 4.82 -10.19 -4.20
CA ILE A 99 5.86 -9.19 -3.92
C ILE A 99 6.18 -9.16 -2.42
N ALA A 100 5.16 -9.09 -1.57
CA ALA A 100 5.34 -9.08 -0.12
C ALA A 100 6.02 -10.36 0.39
N ASN A 101 5.70 -11.52 -0.19
CA ASN A 101 6.30 -12.80 0.16
C ASN A 101 7.76 -12.91 -0.29
N LEU A 102 8.15 -12.26 -1.40
CA LEU A 102 9.54 -12.16 -1.84
C LEU A 102 10.38 -11.28 -0.89
N ASP A 103 9.86 -10.13 -0.46
CA ASP A 103 10.55 -9.27 0.52
C ASP A 103 10.57 -9.91 1.92
N ARG A 104 9.47 -10.59 2.29
CA ARG A 104 9.27 -11.19 3.60
C ARG A 104 8.57 -12.54 3.48
N PRO A 105 9.32 -13.65 3.47
CA PRO A 105 8.75 -14.99 3.36
C PRO A 105 7.68 -15.24 4.42
N MET A 106 6.48 -15.62 3.96
CA MET A 106 5.28 -15.89 4.73
C MET A 106 4.83 -17.33 4.53
N SER A 107 4.23 -17.92 5.56
CA SER A 107 3.52 -19.19 5.45
C SER A 107 2.26 -19.06 4.58
N SER A 108 1.74 -20.19 4.07
CA SER A 108 0.54 -20.17 3.23
C SER A 108 -0.70 -19.59 3.93
N SER A 109 -0.81 -19.74 5.26
CA SER A 109 -1.89 -19.13 6.05
C SER A 109 -1.72 -17.62 6.17
N GLU A 110 -0.50 -17.13 6.37
CA GLU A 110 -0.20 -15.69 6.38
C GLU A 110 -0.44 -15.04 5.01
N GLN A 111 -0.03 -15.71 3.92
CA GLN A 111 -0.28 -15.23 2.55
C GLN A 111 -1.78 -15.13 2.27
N ARG A 112 -2.57 -16.13 2.66
CA ARG A 112 -4.03 -16.09 2.53
C ARG A 112 -4.64 -14.97 3.36
N ARG A 113 -4.17 -14.78 4.59
CA ARG A 113 -4.64 -13.69 5.46
C ARG A 113 -4.32 -12.31 4.86
N LEU A 114 -3.15 -12.15 4.25
CA LEU A 114 -2.78 -10.92 3.54
C LEU A 114 -3.69 -10.70 2.33
N LEU A 115 -3.93 -11.75 1.53
CA LEU A 115 -4.84 -11.69 0.38
C LEU A 115 -6.24 -11.22 0.81
N ASP A 116 -6.80 -11.81 1.87
CA ASP A 116 -8.12 -11.45 2.40
C ASP A 116 -8.22 -9.96 2.80
N LEU A 117 -7.13 -9.37 3.30
CA LEU A 117 -7.07 -7.95 3.67
C LEU A 117 -6.94 -7.03 2.45
N LEU A 118 -6.34 -7.50 1.37
CA LEU A 118 -6.08 -6.71 0.15
C LEU A 118 -7.22 -6.78 -0.87
N LEU A 119 -7.96 -7.88 -0.94
CA LEU A 119 -9.08 -8.06 -1.87
C LEU A 119 -10.11 -6.91 -1.87
N PRO A 120 -10.50 -6.32 -0.71
CA PRO A 120 -11.42 -5.18 -0.68
C PRO A 120 -10.85 -3.89 -1.28
N LEU A 121 -9.53 -3.81 -1.48
CA LEU A 121 -8.83 -2.64 -2.03
C LEU A 121 -8.56 -2.76 -3.53
N THR A 122 -8.69 -3.96 -4.09
CA THR A 122 -8.52 -4.17 -5.53
C THR A 122 -9.58 -3.39 -6.29
N PRO A 123 -9.20 -2.58 -7.30
CA PRO A 123 -10.15 -2.02 -8.24
C PRO A 123 -10.95 -3.18 -8.86
N PRO A 124 -12.26 -3.01 -9.11
CA PRO A 124 -13.01 -4.06 -9.77
C PRO A 124 -12.38 -4.37 -11.14
N SER A 125 -12.28 -5.65 -11.49
CA SER A 125 -11.54 -6.19 -12.64
C SER A 125 -12.30 -6.12 -13.98
N TRP A 126 -12.95 -4.99 -14.28
CA TRP A 126 -13.75 -4.76 -15.49
C TRP A 126 -12.98 -3.91 -16.52
N LEU A 127 -11.65 -3.93 -16.45
CA LEU A 127 -10.72 -3.33 -17.43
C LEU A 127 -9.84 -4.39 -18.12
N ASP A 128 -10.31 -5.64 -18.19
CA ASP A 128 -9.83 -6.61 -19.17
C ASP A 128 -10.92 -6.73 -20.26
N ASP A 129 -10.92 -5.78 -21.20
CA ASP A 129 -11.63 -5.87 -22.49
C ASP A 129 -10.64 -6.32 -23.58
#